data_AF-A0A1T5BGU4-F1
#
_entry.id   AF-A0A1T5BGU4-F1
#
_cell.length_a   1.000
_cell.length_b   1.000
_cell.length_c   1.000
_cell.angle_alpha   90.00
_cell.angle_beta   90.00
_cell.angle_gamma   90.00
#
_symmetry.space_group_name_H-M   'P 1'
#
loop_
_entity.id
_entity.type
_entity.pdbx_description
1 polymer ?
#
loop_
_entity_poly.entity_id
_entity_poly.type
_entity_poly.pdbx_seq_one_letter_code
_entity_poly.pdbx_strand_id
1 'polypeptide(L)'
;MTDGDYSKTLKKFHKLSDRHILVAETDMPYSDVLKVVALSGKIRRAGNELVGLMRKNYDQLLRTKRYRKLLSLYGNTEDKAKRKTFAGQLNEMQKSYNVTWEHCRTSMIPIGKKYGIDAVFALTKAEDVWRGIEKCLYGNGKSIHFLKYGELPCIRAKQINRGIPISVKDNGLWFKLGKTVFGIQINDRFQQDELNAVLSYLSEPEVIDKKAVSTLIEDAYCMDTYRPCYATLVPKMIRGKYRVYLHLTIEGKAKPKYDKHGNPRHKYGRGMIGADIGTQTVAYTSDTEVGLKNLAERGNSIQTSERKERLFYRAMDRSRRATNPQNYNEDGTVKKGRKTWKYSNHYKKLKARHSELCRINAVNRQLAINEDANHLRSLGDTFITEPKNARKLMKRAKEATKNDKGKFNKKKRFGKSVKNRCPGGFQSTVERKFKTTGGTYTEVPNNYRASQYDHTADDYIKKKLSDRLYRLKDGTEVQRDWYSSFLLYCYEPKTQNIDKDKCVKTFETHYHKEKALISWIKAHKVKVLNSGIKVA
;
A
#
# COMPACT_ATOMS: atom_id res chain seq x y z
N MET A 1 -43.10 3.92 8.84
CA MET A 1 -41.86 4.22 9.60
C MET A 1 -41.90 5.69 9.99
N THR A 2 -41.60 6.06 11.23
CA THR A 2 -41.55 7.48 11.64
C THR A 2 -40.33 8.18 11.03
N ASP A 3 -40.35 9.51 10.90
CA ASP A 3 -39.21 10.28 10.39
C ASP A 3 -37.94 10.09 11.23
N GLY A 4 -38.10 9.95 12.55
CA GLY A 4 -37.01 9.66 13.48
C GLY A 4 -36.38 8.28 13.25
N ASP A 5 -37.20 7.26 12.97
CA ASP A 5 -36.74 5.91 12.68
C ASP A 5 -36.10 5.80 11.30
N TYR A 6 -36.63 6.54 10.31
CA TYR A 6 -36.01 6.67 9.00
C TYR A 6 -34.59 7.24 9.11
N SER A 7 -34.41 8.38 9.79
CA SER A 7 -33.10 9.03 9.93
C SER A 7 -32.08 8.13 10.63
N LYS A 8 -32.48 7.39 11.66
CA LYS A 8 -31.62 6.41 12.34
C LYS A 8 -31.21 5.27 11.41
N THR A 9 -32.16 4.74 10.65
CA THR A 9 -31.92 3.62 9.75
C THR A 9 -31.05 4.03 8.57
N LEU A 10 -31.28 5.22 8.00
CA LEU A 10 -30.45 5.80 6.96
C LEU A 10 -29.00 6.01 7.44
N LYS A 11 -28.79 6.51 8.66
CA LYS A 11 -27.45 6.58 9.27
C LYS A 11 -26.80 5.21 9.43
N LYS A 12 -27.57 4.19 9.80
CA LYS A 12 -27.10 2.80 9.89
C LYS A 12 -26.70 2.29 8.51
N PHE A 13 -27.51 2.53 7.48
CA PHE A 13 -27.22 2.19 6.08
C PHE A 13 -25.88 2.77 5.65
N HIS A 14 -25.70 4.09 5.76
CA HIS A 14 -24.45 4.75 5.36
C HIS A 14 -23.20 4.30 6.11
N LYS A 15 -23.37 3.72 7.31
CA LYS A 15 -22.28 3.15 8.11
C LYS A 15 -21.89 1.76 7.62
N LEU A 16 -22.85 0.99 7.12
CA LEU A 16 -22.67 -0.37 6.63
C LEU A 16 -22.27 -0.40 5.14
N SER A 17 -22.72 0.57 4.36
CA SER A 17 -22.48 0.66 2.93
C SER A 17 -20.97 0.69 2.59
N ASP A 18 -20.60 -0.06 1.56
CA ASP A 18 -19.28 0.03 0.95
C ASP A 18 -19.00 1.44 0.42
N ARG A 19 -17.71 1.76 0.23
CA ARG A 19 -17.31 3.02 -0.40
C ARG A 19 -16.14 2.79 -1.33
N HIS A 20 -16.15 3.50 -2.45
CA HIS A 20 -15.03 3.53 -3.39
C HIS A 20 -14.63 4.98 -3.72
N ILE A 21 -13.57 5.14 -4.50
CA ILE A 21 -13.05 6.45 -4.88
C ILE A 21 -12.95 6.53 -6.40
N LEU A 22 -13.67 7.48 -7.00
CA LEU A 22 -13.44 7.94 -8.36
C LEU A 22 -12.25 8.91 -8.35
N VAL A 23 -11.24 8.64 -9.18
CA VAL A 23 -10.06 9.50 -9.35
C VAL A 23 -10.08 10.10 -10.75
N ALA A 24 -10.15 11.42 -10.84
CA ALA A 24 -10.13 12.18 -12.09
C ALA A 24 -9.18 13.38 -11.98
N GLU A 25 -8.57 13.79 -13.09
CA GLU A 25 -7.77 15.03 -13.14
C GLU A 25 -8.72 16.23 -13.20
N THR A 26 -8.39 17.34 -12.53
CA THR A 26 -9.19 18.56 -12.62
C THR A 26 -8.93 19.30 -13.92
N ASP A 27 -9.91 20.02 -14.45
CA ASP A 27 -9.76 20.92 -15.61
C ASP A 27 -9.18 22.30 -15.25
N MET A 28 -8.79 22.50 -13.98
CA MET A 28 -8.27 23.78 -13.47
C MET A 28 -7.18 24.38 -14.38
N PRO A 29 -7.22 25.69 -14.66
CA PRO A 29 -6.10 26.38 -15.28
C PRO A 29 -4.87 26.30 -14.37
N TYR A 30 -3.68 26.36 -14.96
CA TYR A 30 -2.44 26.15 -14.20
C TYR A 30 -2.23 27.16 -13.06
N SER A 31 -2.74 28.39 -13.21
CA SER A 31 -2.75 29.41 -12.15
C SER A 31 -3.51 28.94 -10.91
N ASP A 32 -4.66 28.28 -11.08
CA ASP A 32 -5.46 27.73 -9.98
C ASP A 32 -4.84 26.47 -9.39
N VAL A 33 -4.20 25.62 -10.20
CA VAL A 33 -3.38 24.50 -9.72
C VAL A 33 -2.31 24.99 -8.75
N LEU A 34 -1.65 26.11 -9.03
CA LEU A 34 -0.66 26.70 -8.12
C LEU A 34 -1.28 27.21 -6.81
N LYS A 35 -2.51 27.72 -6.83
CA LYS A 35 -3.25 28.09 -5.60
C LYS A 35 -3.51 26.87 -4.72
N VAL A 36 -3.93 25.75 -5.32
CA VAL A 36 -4.12 24.46 -4.61
C VAL A 36 -2.80 23.98 -3.99
N VAL A 37 -1.70 24.04 -4.75
CA VAL A 37 -0.37 23.68 -4.25
C VAL A 37 0.07 24.56 -3.08
N ALA A 38 -0.17 25.87 -3.16
CA ALA A 38 0.14 26.81 -2.08
C ALA A 38 -0.68 26.51 -0.81
N LEU A 39 -1.97 26.22 -0.95
CA LEU A 39 -2.84 25.82 0.17
C LEU A 39 -2.36 24.50 0.80
N SER A 40 -2.07 23.48 -0.01
CA SER A 40 -1.49 22.22 0.47
C SER A 40 -0.15 22.45 1.21
N GLY A 41 0.67 23.36 0.71
CA GLY A 41 1.91 23.80 1.37
C GLY A 41 1.68 24.45 2.73
N LYS A 42 0.63 25.27 2.90
CA LYS A 42 0.19 25.81 4.19
C LYS A 42 -0.26 24.69 5.13
N ILE A 43 -1.11 23.77 4.68
CA ILE A 43 -1.59 22.61 5.46
C ILE A 43 -0.43 21.74 5.93
N ARG A 44 0.59 21.54 5.09
CA ARG A 44 1.82 20.82 5.47
C ARG A 44 2.54 21.50 6.63
N ARG A 45 2.69 22.83 6.60
CA ARG A 45 3.36 23.60 7.66
C ARG A 45 2.58 23.53 8.97
N ALA A 46 1.28 23.78 8.92
CA ALA A 46 0.39 23.63 10.07
C ALA A 46 0.44 22.22 10.68
N GLY A 47 0.33 21.20 9.84
CA GLY A 47 0.44 19.81 10.28
C GLY A 47 1.80 19.47 10.89
N ASN A 48 2.90 19.99 10.35
CA ASN A 48 4.23 19.79 10.93
C ASN A 48 4.40 20.48 12.29
N GLU A 49 3.82 21.66 12.47
CA GLU A 49 3.82 22.35 13.76
C GLU A 49 3.07 21.52 14.82
N LEU A 50 1.87 21.03 14.46
CA LEU A 50 1.10 20.13 15.32
C LEU A 50 1.82 18.81 15.60
N VAL A 51 2.48 18.21 14.60
CA VAL A 51 3.33 17.01 14.79
C VAL A 51 4.44 17.29 15.80
N GLY A 52 5.08 18.46 15.74
CA GLY A 52 6.11 18.85 16.70
C GLY A 52 5.59 18.90 18.13
N LEU A 53 4.43 19.53 18.32
CA LEU A 53 3.75 19.62 19.62
C LEU A 53 3.37 18.24 20.15
N MET A 54 2.60 17.46 19.38
CA MET A 54 2.12 16.14 19.81
C MET A 54 3.27 15.16 20.06
N ARG A 55 4.34 15.24 19.26
CA ARG A 55 5.54 14.43 19.47
C ARG A 55 6.26 14.79 20.76
N LYS A 56 6.40 16.07 21.09
CA LYS A 56 7.02 16.51 22.35
C LYS A 56 6.24 15.95 23.55
N ASN A 57 4.92 16.09 23.54
CA ASN A 57 4.04 15.58 24.59
C ASN A 57 4.14 14.05 24.73
N TYR A 58 4.10 13.32 23.61
CA TYR A 58 4.24 11.87 23.60
C TYR A 58 5.63 11.41 24.08
N ASP A 59 6.70 12.05 23.61
CA ASP A 59 8.07 11.71 24.01
C ASP A 59 8.28 11.98 25.52
N GLN A 60 7.63 13.00 26.09
CA GLN A 60 7.63 13.26 27.54
C GLN A 60 6.89 12.15 28.31
N LEU A 61 5.68 11.76 27.87
CA LEU A 61 4.91 10.67 28.46
C LEU A 61 5.72 9.36 28.51
N LEU A 62 6.42 9.02 27.43
CA LEU A 62 7.24 7.80 27.35
C LEU A 62 8.46 7.81 28.28
N ARG A 63 9.01 8.98 28.59
CA ARG A 63 10.16 9.09 29.52
C ARG A 63 9.75 8.79 30.96
N THR A 64 8.49 9.02 31.31
CA THR A 64 7.96 8.86 32.66
C THR A 64 8.04 7.40 33.14
N LYS A 65 8.74 7.18 34.26
CA LYS A 65 8.95 5.84 34.85
C LYS A 65 7.62 5.16 35.20
N ARG A 66 6.67 5.92 35.76
CA ARG A 66 5.32 5.43 36.09
C ARG A 66 4.59 4.90 34.85
N TYR A 67 4.62 5.63 33.75
CA TYR A 67 3.95 5.22 32.50
C TYR A 67 4.53 3.91 31.94
N ARG A 68 5.87 3.80 31.92
CA ARG A 68 6.57 2.58 31.48
C ARG A 68 6.23 1.37 32.37
N LYS A 69 6.17 1.57 33.69
CA LYS A 69 5.76 0.51 34.64
C LYS A 69 4.31 0.08 34.38
N LEU A 70 3.39 1.03 34.22
CA LEU A 70 1.97 0.74 33.94
C LEU A 70 1.79 -0.01 32.61
N LEU A 71 2.51 0.38 31.56
CA LEU A 71 2.50 -0.34 30.29
C LEU A 71 2.96 -1.79 30.45
N SER A 72 4.03 -2.02 31.21
CA SER A 72 4.51 -3.38 31.49
C SER A 72 3.48 -4.19 32.26
N LEU A 73 2.85 -3.60 33.29
CA LEU A 73 1.81 -4.27 34.08
C LEU A 73 0.57 -4.60 33.23
N TYR A 74 0.13 -3.66 32.39
CA TYR A 74 -0.98 -3.85 31.47
C TYR A 74 -0.72 -4.98 30.47
N GLY A 75 0.50 -5.06 29.92
CA GLY A 75 0.88 -6.08 28.95
C GLY A 75 1.07 -7.48 29.54
N ASN A 76 1.46 -7.58 30.81
CA ASN A 76 1.78 -8.86 31.47
C ASN A 76 0.63 -9.42 32.31
N THR A 77 -0.41 -8.63 32.62
CA THR A 77 -1.54 -9.11 33.43
C THR A 77 -2.56 -9.82 32.56
N GLU A 78 -2.99 -11.02 32.92
CA GLU A 78 -4.11 -11.73 32.28
C GLU A 78 -5.47 -11.41 32.92
N ASP A 79 -5.46 -10.91 34.16
CA ASP A 79 -6.63 -10.50 34.92
C ASP A 79 -7.32 -9.29 34.27
N LYS A 80 -8.55 -9.51 33.82
CA LYS A 80 -9.37 -8.52 33.11
C LYS A 80 -9.70 -7.30 33.97
N ALA A 81 -9.95 -7.47 35.27
CA ALA A 81 -10.27 -6.38 36.18
C ALA A 81 -9.05 -5.48 36.40
N LYS A 82 -7.89 -6.08 36.71
CA LYS A 82 -6.62 -5.35 36.84
C LYS A 82 -6.22 -4.65 35.55
N ARG A 83 -6.39 -5.32 34.40
CA ARG A 83 -6.12 -4.73 33.07
C ARG A 83 -6.99 -3.50 32.81
N LYS A 84 -8.26 -3.52 33.21
CA LYS A 84 -9.18 -2.36 33.11
C LYS A 84 -8.71 -1.20 34.00
N THR A 85 -8.28 -1.48 35.23
CA THR A 85 -7.72 -0.48 36.14
C THR A 85 -6.46 0.17 35.59
N PHE A 86 -5.51 -0.62 35.08
CA PHE A 86 -4.30 -0.09 34.45
C PHE A 86 -4.59 0.73 33.20
N ALA A 87 -5.57 0.32 32.38
CA ALA A 87 -6.02 1.11 31.23
C ALA A 87 -6.56 2.48 31.64
N GLY A 88 -7.35 2.55 32.73
CA GLY A 88 -7.82 3.81 33.31
C GLY A 88 -6.66 4.74 33.68
N GLN A 89 -5.68 4.24 34.43
CA GLN A 89 -4.50 5.02 34.82
C GLN A 89 -3.64 5.45 33.63
N LEU A 90 -3.48 4.59 32.62
CA LEU A 90 -2.78 4.94 31.38
C LEU A 90 -3.48 6.09 30.65
N ASN A 91 -4.82 6.08 30.60
CA ASN A 91 -5.61 7.14 29.98
C ASN A 91 -5.52 8.45 30.77
N GLU A 92 -5.51 8.41 32.10
CA GLU A 92 -5.28 9.59 32.94
C GLU A 92 -3.89 10.20 32.69
N MET A 93 -2.87 9.37 32.58
CA MET A 93 -1.52 9.84 32.21
C MET A 93 -1.50 10.42 30.80
N GLN A 94 -2.19 9.83 29.83
CA GLN A 94 -2.30 10.42 28.49
C GLN A 94 -2.96 11.81 28.54
N LYS A 95 -4.01 11.98 29.37
CA LYS A 95 -4.65 13.29 29.60
C LYS A 95 -3.69 14.31 30.22
N SER A 96 -2.98 13.95 31.30
CA SER A 96 -2.08 14.88 31.99
C SER A 96 -0.88 15.33 31.16
N TYR A 97 -0.46 14.51 30.19
CA TYR A 97 0.58 14.87 29.22
C TYR A 97 0.02 15.45 27.91
N ASN A 98 -1.27 15.76 27.83
CA ASN A 98 -1.89 16.33 26.64
C ASN A 98 -1.73 15.44 25.38
N VAL A 99 -1.73 14.12 25.56
CA VAL A 99 -1.68 13.13 24.48
C VAL A 99 -3.10 12.60 24.24
N THR A 100 -4.00 13.49 23.83
CA THR A 100 -5.42 13.17 23.58
C THR A 100 -5.87 13.73 22.23
N TRP A 101 -6.93 13.13 21.68
CA TRP A 101 -7.57 13.67 20.48
C TRP A 101 -8.03 15.11 20.70
N GLU A 102 -8.65 15.38 21.85
CA GLU A 102 -9.19 16.71 22.13
C GLU A 102 -8.10 17.77 22.16
N HIS A 103 -6.96 17.52 22.82
CA HIS A 103 -5.83 18.44 22.80
C HIS A 103 -5.25 18.62 21.39
N CYS A 104 -5.15 17.53 20.62
CA CYS A 104 -4.68 17.58 19.23
C CYS A 104 -5.59 18.46 18.35
N ARG A 105 -6.91 18.30 18.52
CA ARG A 105 -7.95 19.03 17.81
C ARG A 105 -7.95 20.52 18.17
N THR A 106 -7.98 20.85 19.46
CA THR A 106 -8.04 22.24 19.94
C THR A 106 -6.74 22.99 19.63
N SER A 107 -5.59 22.34 19.73
CA SER A 107 -4.29 22.93 19.35
C SER A 107 -4.20 23.27 17.86
N MET A 108 -4.92 22.54 17.00
CA MET A 108 -4.91 22.82 15.57
C MET A 108 -5.66 24.10 15.19
N ILE A 109 -6.63 24.54 16.00
CA ILE A 109 -7.44 25.73 15.71
C ILE A 109 -6.58 27.01 15.59
N PRO A 110 -5.78 27.39 16.60
CA PRO A 110 -4.91 28.57 16.49
C PRO A 110 -3.81 28.37 15.45
N ILE A 111 -3.29 27.15 15.28
CA ILE A 111 -2.29 26.83 14.24
C ILE A 111 -2.89 27.05 12.83
N GLY A 112 -4.12 26.60 12.59
CA GLY A 112 -4.82 26.78 11.33
C GLY A 112 -5.00 28.26 10.98
N LYS A 113 -5.44 29.06 11.96
CA LYS A 113 -5.57 30.53 11.84
C LYS A 113 -4.23 31.19 11.48
N LYS A 114 -3.15 30.83 12.19
CA LYS A 114 -1.78 31.33 11.93
C LYS A 114 -1.33 31.14 10.48
N TYR A 115 -1.72 30.04 9.83
CA TYR A 115 -1.36 29.76 8.43
C TYR A 115 -2.44 30.19 7.41
N GLY A 116 -3.55 30.77 7.86
CA GLY A 116 -4.68 31.16 7.01
C GLY A 116 -5.32 29.96 6.31
N ILE A 117 -5.58 28.89 7.05
CA ILE A 117 -6.21 27.65 6.57
C ILE A 117 -7.64 27.60 7.11
N ASP A 118 -8.60 27.27 6.24
CA ASP A 118 -9.97 27.02 6.64
C ASP A 118 -10.06 25.90 7.70
N ALA A 119 -10.96 26.06 8.67
CA ALA A 119 -11.12 25.13 9.79
C ALA A 119 -11.40 23.69 9.33
N VAL A 120 -12.14 23.49 8.23
CA VAL A 120 -12.45 22.16 7.67
C VAL A 120 -11.17 21.40 7.32
N PHE A 121 -10.22 22.06 6.66
CA PHE A 121 -8.96 21.44 6.26
C PHE A 121 -7.98 21.31 7.42
N ALA A 122 -7.96 22.29 8.34
CA ALA A 122 -7.12 22.25 9.52
C ALA A 122 -7.49 21.06 10.43
N LEU A 123 -8.77 20.91 10.75
CA LEU A 123 -9.25 19.81 11.61
C LEU A 123 -9.09 18.45 10.95
N THR A 124 -9.34 18.33 9.64
CA THR A 124 -9.06 17.09 8.91
C THR A 124 -7.57 16.74 8.95
N LYS A 125 -6.69 17.74 8.92
CA LYS A 125 -5.25 17.51 9.08
C LYS A 125 -4.87 17.13 10.51
N ALA A 126 -5.57 17.62 11.53
CA ALA A 126 -5.38 17.18 12.91
C ALA A 126 -5.70 15.69 13.08
N GLU A 127 -6.78 15.20 12.45
CA GLU A 127 -7.11 13.76 12.47
C GLU A 127 -5.97 12.91 11.90
N ASP A 128 -5.36 13.33 10.78
CA ASP A 128 -4.22 12.60 10.20
C ASP A 128 -3.03 12.54 11.19
N VAL A 129 -2.78 13.61 11.96
CA VAL A 129 -1.72 13.64 12.99
C VAL A 129 -2.09 12.74 14.17
N TRP A 130 -3.33 12.82 14.65
CA TRP A 130 -3.83 12.00 15.74
C TRP A 130 -3.77 10.51 15.42
N ARG A 131 -4.17 10.09 14.21
CA ARG A 131 -4.01 8.70 13.74
C ARG A 131 -2.56 8.22 13.82
N GLY A 132 -1.60 9.12 13.62
CA GLY A 132 -0.19 8.84 13.84
C GLY A 132 0.14 8.57 15.32
N ILE A 133 -0.40 9.37 16.22
CA ILE A 133 -0.27 9.20 17.68
C ILE A 133 -0.97 7.93 18.16
N GLU A 134 -2.20 7.64 17.72
CA GLU A 134 -2.92 6.41 18.05
C GLU A 134 -2.11 5.17 17.66
N LYS A 135 -1.47 5.20 16.48
CA LYS A 135 -0.59 4.11 16.06
C LYS A 135 0.64 3.94 16.96
N CYS A 136 1.11 5.02 17.57
CA CYS A 136 2.20 5.01 18.56
C CYS A 136 1.74 4.58 19.96
N LEU A 137 0.49 4.85 20.33
CA LEU A 137 -0.07 4.45 21.62
C LEU A 137 -0.53 3.00 21.64
N TYR A 138 -1.25 2.57 20.59
CA TYR A 138 -2.00 1.32 20.58
C TYR A 138 -1.56 0.36 19.47
N GLY A 139 -0.63 0.78 18.62
CA GLY A 139 -0.15 0.01 17.48
C GLY A 139 1.35 -0.29 17.54
N ASN A 140 1.92 -0.50 16.36
CA ASN A 140 3.34 -0.77 16.19
C ASN A 140 4.16 0.49 15.81
N GLY A 141 3.58 1.67 15.98
CA GLY A 141 4.22 2.95 15.73
C GLY A 141 5.29 3.25 16.79
N LYS A 142 6.42 3.81 16.35
CA LYS A 142 7.51 4.22 17.26
C LYS A 142 7.56 5.73 17.50
N SER A 143 7.21 6.49 16.47
CA SER A 143 7.23 7.96 16.50
C SER A 143 6.43 8.48 15.30
N ILE A 144 5.95 9.72 15.42
CA ILE A 144 5.37 10.47 14.30
C ILE A 144 6.44 11.32 13.61
N HIS A 145 6.29 11.52 12.30
CA HIS A 145 7.30 12.16 11.46
C HIS A 145 6.75 13.40 10.75
N PHE A 146 7.62 14.40 10.57
CA PHE A 146 7.32 15.58 9.77
C PHE A 146 7.25 15.23 8.28
N LEU A 147 6.34 15.88 7.56
CA LEU A 147 6.31 15.88 6.10
C LEU A 147 7.44 16.74 5.55
N LYS A 148 8.20 16.21 4.57
CA LYS A 148 9.33 16.93 3.99
C LYS A 148 8.84 18.09 3.12
N TYR A 149 9.73 19.06 2.87
CA TYR A 149 9.46 20.09 1.88
C TYR A 149 9.21 19.46 0.50
N GLY A 150 8.14 19.89 -0.17
CA GLY A 150 7.69 19.34 -1.46
C GLY A 150 6.79 18.11 -1.37
N GLU A 151 6.69 17.45 -0.21
CA GLU A 151 5.69 16.39 0.03
C GLU A 151 4.36 17.03 0.43
N LEU A 152 3.52 17.26 -0.56
CA LEU A 152 2.24 17.96 -0.41
C LEU A 152 1.15 17.01 0.11
N PRO A 153 0.50 17.31 1.25
CA PRO A 153 -0.66 16.55 1.71
C PRO A 153 -1.88 16.78 0.80
N CYS A 154 -2.81 15.82 0.80
CA CYS A 154 -4.10 16.04 0.16
C CYS A 154 -4.92 17.09 0.94
N ILE A 155 -5.78 17.81 0.22
CA ILE A 155 -6.74 18.77 0.78
C ILE A 155 -8.09 18.04 0.83
N ARG A 156 -8.45 17.57 2.02
CA ARG A 156 -9.66 16.76 2.24
C ARG A 156 -10.69 17.57 3.00
N ALA A 157 -11.89 17.69 2.44
CA ALA A 157 -13.08 18.05 3.19
C ALA A 157 -13.86 16.77 3.46
N LYS A 158 -14.19 16.44 4.72
CA LYS A 158 -14.96 15.22 5.05
C LYS A 158 -16.48 15.45 5.01
N GLN A 159 -16.92 16.43 4.23
CA GLN A 159 -18.32 16.86 4.11
C GLN A 159 -18.57 17.28 2.66
N ILE A 160 -19.74 16.95 2.12
CA ILE A 160 -20.11 17.26 0.73
C ILE A 160 -20.40 18.74 0.49
N ASN A 161 -20.83 19.49 1.51
CA ASN A 161 -21.31 20.87 1.38
C ASN A 161 -20.34 21.92 1.94
N ARG A 162 -19.18 21.52 2.46
CA ARG A 162 -18.19 22.43 3.07
C ARG A 162 -16.79 22.17 2.56
N GLY A 163 -16.00 23.24 2.41
CA GLY A 163 -14.61 23.19 1.96
C GLY A 163 -14.46 22.95 0.44
N ILE A 164 -14.98 21.83 -0.06
CA ILE A 164 -14.99 21.48 -1.49
C ILE A 164 -16.41 21.04 -1.90
N PRO A 165 -17.41 21.95 -1.92
CA PRO A 165 -18.76 21.58 -2.27
C PRO A 165 -18.90 21.15 -3.73
N ILE A 166 -19.87 20.27 -3.97
CA ILE A 166 -20.22 19.71 -5.28
C ILE A 166 -21.49 20.39 -5.79
N SER A 167 -21.54 20.66 -7.09
CA SER A 167 -22.71 21.16 -7.80
C SER A 167 -22.83 20.48 -9.17
N VAL A 168 -24.05 20.37 -9.69
CA VAL A 168 -24.32 19.84 -11.04
C VAL A 168 -24.58 21.00 -11.99
N LYS A 169 -23.93 20.99 -13.16
CA LYS A 169 -24.19 21.93 -14.26
C LYS A 169 -23.84 21.27 -15.58
N ASP A 170 -24.69 21.41 -16.59
CA ASP A 170 -24.51 20.88 -17.95
C ASP A 170 -24.22 19.36 -17.96
N ASN A 171 -24.96 18.58 -17.15
CA ASN A 171 -24.72 17.14 -16.92
C ASN A 171 -23.27 16.79 -16.48
N GLY A 172 -22.57 17.75 -15.87
CA GLY A 172 -21.23 17.58 -15.31
C GLY A 172 -21.17 17.87 -13.81
N LEU A 173 -20.15 17.32 -13.15
CA LEU A 173 -19.83 17.64 -11.76
C LEU A 173 -18.86 18.81 -11.68
N TRP A 174 -19.27 19.84 -10.95
CA TRP A 174 -18.49 21.01 -10.66
C TRP A 174 -18.20 21.11 -9.17
N PHE A 175 -17.05 21.68 -8.85
CA PHE A 175 -16.53 21.79 -7.49
C PHE A 175 -16.06 23.22 -7.25
N LYS A 176 -16.10 23.63 -5.98
CA LYS A 176 -15.63 24.96 -5.57
C LYS A 176 -14.56 24.84 -4.49
N LEU A 177 -13.48 25.61 -4.61
CA LEU A 177 -12.49 25.79 -3.55
C LEU A 177 -12.24 27.29 -3.36
N GLY A 178 -12.78 27.86 -2.29
CA GLY A 178 -12.77 29.31 -2.09
C GLY A 178 -13.50 30.02 -3.23
N LYS A 179 -12.78 30.80 -4.03
CA LYS A 179 -13.33 31.50 -5.21
C LYS A 179 -13.16 30.73 -6.53
N THR A 180 -12.40 29.64 -6.52
CA THR A 180 -12.14 28.85 -7.74
C THR A 180 -13.26 27.83 -7.94
N VAL A 181 -13.86 27.82 -9.13
CA VAL A 181 -14.81 26.81 -9.59
C VAL A 181 -14.15 26.00 -10.69
N PHE A 182 -14.31 24.67 -10.68
CA PHE A 182 -13.62 23.76 -11.59
C PHE A 182 -14.40 22.46 -11.77
N GLY A 183 -14.21 21.78 -12.89
CA GLY A 183 -14.73 20.47 -13.19
C GLY A 183 -13.66 19.38 -13.14
N ILE A 184 -14.02 18.22 -13.69
CA ILE A 184 -13.13 17.06 -13.81
C ILE A 184 -13.05 16.56 -15.24
N GLN A 185 -11.88 16.05 -15.61
CA GLN A 185 -11.62 15.43 -16.90
C GLN A 185 -12.05 13.97 -16.87
N ILE A 186 -13.03 13.63 -17.69
CA ILE A 186 -13.48 12.25 -17.93
C ILE A 186 -12.76 11.71 -19.16
N ASN A 187 -11.98 10.64 -18.97
CA ASN A 187 -11.07 10.12 -19.99
C ASN A 187 -11.40 8.71 -20.46
N ASP A 188 -12.25 7.98 -19.73
CA ASP A 188 -12.59 6.61 -20.07
C ASP A 188 -14.05 6.27 -19.71
N ARG A 189 -14.55 5.18 -20.30
CA ARG A 189 -15.91 4.68 -20.09
C ARG A 189 -16.21 4.41 -18.61
N PHE A 190 -15.24 3.90 -17.85
CA PHE A 190 -15.45 3.62 -16.42
C PHE A 190 -15.70 4.92 -15.65
N GLN A 191 -14.93 5.98 -15.90
CA GLN A 191 -15.17 7.28 -15.29
C GLN A 191 -16.51 7.89 -15.71
N GLN A 192 -16.94 7.67 -16.96
CA GLN A 192 -18.25 8.11 -17.44
C GLN A 192 -19.39 7.36 -16.74
N ASP A 193 -19.29 6.04 -16.60
CA ASP A 193 -20.31 5.22 -15.93
C ASP A 193 -20.44 5.60 -14.44
N GLU A 194 -19.32 5.89 -13.77
CA GLU A 194 -19.31 6.40 -12.40
C GLU A 194 -19.94 7.80 -12.30
N LEU A 195 -19.59 8.70 -13.23
CA LEU A 195 -20.18 10.04 -13.29
C LEU A 195 -21.70 9.97 -13.46
N ASN A 196 -22.18 9.17 -14.42
CA ASN A 196 -23.61 8.99 -14.68
C ASN A 196 -24.34 8.47 -13.44
N ALA A 197 -23.74 7.54 -12.70
CA ALA A 197 -24.32 7.00 -11.48
C ALA A 197 -24.41 8.06 -10.35
N VAL A 198 -23.38 8.88 -10.19
CA VAL A 198 -23.41 10.00 -9.24
C VAL A 198 -24.45 11.05 -9.63
N LEU A 199 -24.57 11.37 -10.93
CA LEU A 199 -25.57 12.32 -11.41
C LEU A 199 -26.99 11.81 -11.21
N SER A 200 -27.22 10.52 -11.47
CA SER A 200 -28.50 9.85 -11.18
C SER A 200 -28.84 9.88 -9.69
N TYR A 201 -27.85 9.77 -8.79
CA TYR A 201 -28.09 9.99 -7.36
C TYR A 201 -28.50 11.43 -7.07
N LEU A 202 -27.77 12.39 -7.63
CA LEU A 202 -27.97 13.81 -7.34
C LEU A 202 -29.28 14.38 -7.91
N SER A 203 -29.88 13.74 -8.92
CA SER A 203 -31.19 14.15 -9.45
C SER A 203 -32.34 13.83 -8.50
N GLU A 204 -32.28 12.68 -7.81
CA GLU A 204 -33.36 12.23 -6.90
C GLU A 204 -32.82 11.59 -5.59
N PRO A 205 -32.11 12.35 -4.74
CA PRO A 205 -31.44 11.77 -3.56
C PRO A 205 -32.41 11.11 -2.57
N GLU A 206 -33.56 11.75 -2.31
CA GLU A 206 -34.54 11.25 -1.34
C GLU A 206 -35.18 9.93 -1.77
N VAL A 207 -35.45 9.78 -3.07
CA VAL A 207 -36.05 8.57 -3.65
C VAL A 207 -35.08 7.40 -3.49
N ILE A 208 -33.81 7.62 -3.82
CA ILE A 208 -32.77 6.59 -3.72
C ILE A 208 -32.47 6.25 -2.26
N ASP A 209 -32.40 7.23 -1.37
CA ASP A 209 -32.17 7.00 0.07
C ASP A 209 -33.35 6.23 0.70
N LYS A 210 -34.61 6.52 0.30
CA LYS A 210 -35.79 5.74 0.74
C LYS A 210 -35.72 4.30 0.25
N LYS A 211 -35.39 4.08 -1.03
CA LYS A 211 -35.19 2.75 -1.59
C LYS A 211 -34.09 1.98 -0.86
N ALA A 212 -32.96 2.63 -0.61
CA ALA A 212 -31.83 2.04 0.11
C ALA A 212 -32.19 1.60 1.53
N VAL A 213 -33.00 2.38 2.24
CA VAL A 213 -33.50 2.03 3.58
C VAL A 213 -34.47 0.85 3.52
N SER A 214 -35.43 0.86 2.58
CA SER A 214 -36.38 -0.26 2.39
C SER A 214 -35.64 -1.56 2.07
N THR A 215 -34.72 -1.55 1.09
CA THR A 215 -33.88 -2.72 0.75
C THR A 215 -33.05 -3.23 1.94
N LEU A 216 -32.53 -2.35 2.79
CA LEU A 216 -31.80 -2.78 3.99
C LEU A 216 -32.71 -3.45 5.03
N ILE A 217 -33.95 -2.99 5.16
CA ILE A 217 -34.92 -3.54 6.11
C ILE A 217 -35.45 -4.89 5.61
N GLU A 218 -35.83 -4.95 4.34
CA GLU A 218 -36.50 -6.10 3.72
C GLU A 218 -35.51 -7.23 3.39
N ASP A 219 -34.37 -6.91 2.76
CA ASP A 219 -33.43 -7.90 2.22
C ASP A 219 -32.16 -8.07 3.06
N ALA A 220 -32.03 -7.32 4.16
CA ALA A 220 -30.79 -7.19 4.93
C ALA A 220 -29.56 -6.83 4.06
N TYR A 221 -29.79 -6.15 2.94
CA TYR A 221 -28.80 -5.88 1.90
C TYR A 221 -28.51 -4.38 1.77
N CYS A 222 -27.23 -4.01 1.68
CA CYS A 222 -26.82 -2.64 1.37
C CYS A 222 -26.63 -2.46 -0.14
N MET A 223 -27.60 -1.81 -0.79
CA MET A 223 -27.49 -1.49 -2.21
C MET A 223 -26.45 -0.40 -2.51
N ASP A 224 -26.02 -0.32 -3.77
CA ASP A 224 -25.07 0.70 -4.24
C ASP A 224 -25.81 1.99 -4.64
N THR A 225 -25.80 2.99 -3.76
CA THR A 225 -26.51 4.27 -3.99
C THR A 225 -25.77 5.24 -4.90
N TYR A 226 -24.44 5.11 -5.02
CA TYR A 226 -23.57 6.08 -5.70
C TYR A 226 -23.64 7.49 -5.12
N ARG A 227 -24.07 7.63 -3.87
CA ARG A 227 -24.07 8.91 -3.17
C ARG A 227 -22.64 9.48 -3.08
N PRO A 228 -22.39 10.70 -3.56
CA PRO A 228 -21.12 11.37 -3.32
C PRO A 228 -20.99 11.72 -1.84
N CYS A 229 -19.97 11.20 -1.17
CA CYS A 229 -19.74 11.44 0.25
C CYS A 229 -18.98 12.75 0.47
N TYR A 230 -17.84 12.89 -0.19
CA TYR A 230 -16.99 14.08 -0.11
C TYR A 230 -15.84 14.06 -1.13
N ALA A 231 -15.30 15.24 -1.42
CA ALA A 231 -14.20 15.45 -2.34
C ALA A 231 -12.85 15.68 -1.63
N THR A 232 -11.77 15.26 -2.29
CA THR A 232 -10.39 15.50 -1.86
C THR A 232 -9.53 15.90 -3.04
N LEU A 233 -8.76 16.99 -2.92
CA LEU A 233 -7.79 17.39 -3.94
C LEU A 233 -6.40 16.84 -3.61
N VAL A 234 -5.75 16.24 -4.61
CA VAL A 234 -4.44 15.59 -4.48
C VAL A 234 -3.46 16.21 -5.49
N PRO A 235 -2.65 17.19 -5.07
CA PRO A 235 -1.62 17.76 -5.94
C PRO A 235 -0.48 16.76 -6.14
N LYS A 236 -0.08 16.55 -7.40
CA LYS A 236 1.03 15.67 -7.80
C LYS A 236 1.97 16.42 -8.74
N MET A 237 3.27 16.24 -8.54
CA MET A 237 4.30 16.68 -9.49
C MET A 237 4.50 15.59 -10.54
N ILE A 238 4.22 15.90 -11.82
CA ILE A 238 4.33 14.97 -12.94
C ILE A 238 5.08 15.67 -14.07
N ARG A 239 6.22 15.10 -14.51
CA ARG A 239 7.04 15.66 -15.61
C ARG A 239 7.39 17.15 -15.40
N GLY A 240 7.63 17.55 -14.16
CA GLY A 240 8.01 18.93 -13.81
C GLY A 240 6.87 19.94 -13.70
N LYS A 241 5.61 19.53 -13.92
CA LYS A 241 4.43 20.37 -13.70
C LYS A 241 3.57 19.81 -12.58
N TYR A 242 2.94 20.68 -11.80
CA TYR A 242 1.90 20.27 -10.87
C TYR A 242 0.61 19.95 -11.64
N ARG A 243 -0.03 18.85 -11.25
CA ARG A 243 -1.36 18.42 -11.67
C ARG A 243 -2.19 18.13 -10.44
N VAL A 244 -3.48 18.45 -10.46
CA VAL A 244 -4.37 18.22 -9.33
C VAL A 244 -5.38 17.14 -9.72
N TYR A 245 -5.46 16.11 -8.88
CA TYR A 245 -6.47 15.06 -9.04
C TYR A 245 -7.56 15.25 -8.00
N LEU A 246 -8.81 15.17 -8.43
CA LEU A 246 -9.95 15.02 -7.56
C LEU A 246 -10.13 13.54 -7.21
N HIS A 247 -10.24 13.26 -5.92
CA HIS A 247 -10.69 11.99 -5.38
C HIS A 247 -12.10 12.21 -4.83
N LEU A 248 -13.12 11.72 -5.53
CA LEU A 248 -14.50 11.74 -5.07
C LEU A 248 -14.79 10.41 -4.35
N THR A 249 -15.09 10.47 -3.06
CA THR A 249 -15.50 9.28 -2.30
C THR A 249 -16.98 9.05 -2.54
N ILE A 250 -17.35 7.86 -3.00
CA ILE A 250 -18.70 7.50 -3.44
C ILE A 250 -19.18 6.29 -2.63
N GLU A 251 -20.46 6.28 -2.24
CA GLU A 251 -21.12 5.18 -1.56
C GLU A 251 -21.50 4.05 -2.53
N GLY A 252 -21.34 2.81 -2.10
CA GLY A 252 -21.51 1.61 -2.94
C GLY A 252 -20.21 1.11 -3.58
N LYS A 253 -20.32 0.00 -4.29
CA LYS A 253 -19.27 -0.64 -5.07
C LYS A 253 -19.07 0.09 -6.40
N ALA A 254 -17.80 0.17 -6.79
CA ALA A 254 -17.41 0.78 -8.07
C ALA A 254 -18.07 0.06 -9.25
N LYS A 255 -18.40 0.81 -10.30
CA LYS A 255 -18.88 0.28 -11.57
C LYS A 255 -17.89 -0.74 -12.15
N PRO A 256 -18.37 -1.78 -12.83
CA PRO A 256 -17.51 -2.73 -13.50
C PRO A 256 -16.68 -2.05 -14.58
N LYS A 257 -15.48 -2.57 -14.83
CA LYS A 257 -14.63 -2.12 -15.93
C LYS A 257 -14.82 -3.03 -17.12
N TYR A 258 -14.95 -2.45 -18.30
CA TYR A 258 -15.09 -3.17 -19.56
C TYR A 258 -13.82 -3.08 -20.40
N ASP A 259 -13.60 -4.08 -21.24
CA ASP A 259 -12.62 -4.00 -22.32
C ASP A 259 -13.20 -3.23 -23.54
N LYS A 260 -12.41 -3.13 -24.61
CA LYS A 260 -12.80 -2.45 -25.85
C LYS A 260 -13.96 -3.12 -26.59
N HIS A 261 -14.29 -4.36 -26.24
CA HIS A 261 -15.37 -5.16 -26.83
C HIS A 261 -16.63 -5.19 -25.96
N GLY A 262 -16.64 -4.47 -24.82
CA GLY A 262 -17.77 -4.45 -23.90
C GLY A 262 -17.83 -5.64 -22.94
N ASN A 263 -16.82 -6.51 -22.91
CA ASN A 263 -16.76 -7.61 -21.96
C ASN A 263 -16.20 -7.15 -20.61
N PRO A 264 -16.61 -7.76 -19.47
CA PRO A 264 -15.97 -7.50 -18.19
C PRO A 264 -14.45 -7.70 -18.27
N ARG A 265 -13.70 -6.64 -17.95
CA ARG A 265 -12.24 -6.59 -18.09
C ARG A 265 -11.53 -7.63 -17.21
N HIS A 266 -12.12 -7.97 -16.07
CA HIS A 266 -11.54 -8.90 -15.11
C HIS A 266 -12.48 -10.07 -14.93
N LYS A 267 -12.00 -11.25 -15.32
CA LYS A 267 -12.69 -12.53 -15.13
C LYS A 267 -12.29 -13.11 -13.78
N TYR A 268 -13.22 -13.81 -13.13
CA TYR A 268 -13.01 -14.44 -11.84
C TYR A 268 -13.06 -15.95 -12.02
N GLY A 269 -11.91 -16.60 -11.81
CA GLY A 269 -11.79 -18.06 -11.86
C GLY A 269 -12.32 -18.71 -10.59
N ARG A 270 -12.47 -20.03 -10.65
CA ARG A 270 -12.73 -20.91 -9.51
C ARG A 270 -11.61 -21.92 -9.42
N GLY A 271 -11.26 -22.31 -8.20
CA GLY A 271 -10.18 -23.26 -7.96
C GLY A 271 -9.08 -22.69 -7.11
N MET A 272 -8.08 -23.53 -6.86
CA MET A 272 -7.05 -23.25 -5.88
C MET A 272 -5.76 -22.79 -6.52
N ILE A 273 -5.07 -21.89 -5.83
CA ILE A 273 -3.79 -21.34 -6.25
C ILE A 273 -2.82 -21.44 -5.07
N GLY A 274 -1.81 -22.30 -5.22
CA GLY A 274 -0.64 -22.29 -4.33
C GLY A 274 0.40 -21.33 -4.87
N ALA A 275 0.99 -20.48 -4.02
CA ALA A 275 2.00 -19.51 -4.46
C ALA A 275 3.17 -19.38 -3.48
N ASP A 276 4.39 -19.61 -3.99
CA ASP A 276 5.63 -19.31 -3.29
C ASP A 276 6.11 -17.89 -3.64
N ILE A 277 6.12 -17.01 -2.64
CA ILE A 277 6.45 -15.60 -2.80
C ILE A 277 7.86 -15.34 -2.27
N GLY A 278 8.83 -15.40 -3.18
CA GLY A 278 10.20 -15.04 -2.90
C GLY A 278 10.45 -13.54 -2.73
N THR A 279 11.71 -13.18 -2.42
CA THR A 279 12.12 -11.76 -2.31
C THR A 279 12.07 -10.98 -3.63
N GLN A 280 12.10 -11.69 -4.76
CA GLN A 280 12.24 -11.13 -6.10
C GLN A 280 11.33 -11.78 -7.14
N THR A 281 10.90 -13.00 -6.90
CA THR A 281 10.13 -13.85 -7.81
C THR A 281 8.88 -14.34 -7.10
N VAL A 282 7.91 -14.75 -7.91
CA VAL A 282 6.76 -15.53 -7.46
C VAL A 282 6.65 -16.76 -8.34
N ALA A 283 6.47 -17.91 -7.69
CA ALA A 283 6.03 -19.13 -8.34
C ALA A 283 4.57 -19.39 -7.94
N TYR A 284 3.76 -19.91 -8.86
CA TYR A 284 2.38 -20.28 -8.56
C TYR A 284 1.94 -21.50 -9.34
N THR A 285 0.98 -22.22 -8.78
CA THR A 285 0.37 -23.44 -9.31
C THR A 285 -1.14 -23.32 -9.19
N SER A 286 -1.87 -23.50 -10.30
CA SER A 286 -3.33 -23.60 -10.35
C SER A 286 -3.78 -24.78 -11.19
N ASP A 287 -5.09 -25.05 -11.17
CA ASP A 287 -5.72 -26.12 -11.95
C ASP A 287 -5.47 -25.98 -13.46
N THR A 288 -5.31 -24.75 -13.95
CA THR A 288 -5.17 -24.43 -15.38
C THR A 288 -3.71 -24.23 -15.79
N GLU A 289 -2.89 -23.55 -14.99
CA GLU A 289 -1.52 -23.21 -15.38
C GLU A 289 -0.56 -23.18 -14.18
N VAL A 290 0.74 -23.16 -14.50
CA VAL A 290 1.81 -22.91 -13.52
C VAL A 290 2.66 -21.75 -14.01
N GLY A 291 3.23 -20.98 -13.09
CA GLY A 291 4.01 -19.81 -13.45
C GLY A 291 5.21 -19.59 -12.55
N LEU A 292 6.27 -19.02 -13.13
CA LEU A 292 7.49 -18.65 -12.43
C LEU A 292 8.01 -17.34 -13.03
N LYS A 293 7.83 -16.23 -12.31
CA LYS A 293 8.12 -14.88 -12.84
C LYS A 293 8.74 -13.95 -11.82
N ASN A 294 9.38 -12.90 -12.32
CA ASN A 294 9.90 -11.82 -11.49
C ASN A 294 8.78 -10.89 -11.03
N LEU A 295 8.81 -10.51 -9.76
CA LEU A 295 7.86 -9.56 -9.21
C LEU A 295 8.11 -8.14 -9.73
N ALA A 296 7.01 -7.41 -9.97
CA ALA A 296 6.98 -5.99 -10.25
C ALA A 296 7.76 -5.56 -11.51
N GLU A 297 7.80 -6.39 -12.55
CA GLU A 297 8.39 -6.06 -13.86
C GLU A 297 7.38 -5.44 -14.80
N ARG A 298 7.58 -4.15 -15.12
CA ARG A 298 6.77 -3.43 -16.11
C ARG A 298 7.55 -2.25 -16.69
N GLY A 299 7.53 -2.10 -18.01
CA GLY A 299 8.31 -1.09 -18.72
C GLY A 299 9.82 -1.40 -18.69
N ASN A 300 10.65 -0.43 -18.29
CA ASN A 300 12.09 -0.67 -18.17
C ASN A 300 12.39 -1.78 -17.16
N SER A 301 13.36 -2.65 -17.50
CA SER A 301 13.85 -3.64 -16.55
C SER A 301 14.35 -2.96 -15.26
N ILE A 302 14.10 -3.59 -14.11
CA ILE A 302 14.51 -3.04 -12.81
C ILE A 302 16.02 -2.81 -12.76
N GLN A 303 16.81 -3.69 -13.41
CA GLN A 303 18.26 -3.55 -13.50
C GLN A 303 18.67 -2.26 -14.21
N THR A 304 18.02 -1.93 -15.34
CA THR A 304 18.25 -0.67 -16.06
C THR A 304 17.88 0.53 -15.21
N SER A 305 16.74 0.49 -14.53
CA SER A 305 16.31 1.54 -13.62
C SER A 305 17.28 1.74 -12.45
N GLU A 306 17.78 0.67 -11.84
CA GLU A 306 18.79 0.75 -10.78
C GLU A 306 20.13 1.32 -11.26
N ARG A 307 20.55 0.98 -12.48
CA ARG A 307 21.74 1.55 -13.11
C ARG A 307 21.57 3.07 -13.30
N LYS A 308 20.44 3.50 -13.85
CA LYS A 308 20.10 4.92 -14.03
C LYS A 308 20.06 5.66 -12.69
N GLU A 309 19.40 5.10 -11.67
CA GLU A 309 19.34 5.68 -10.31
C GLU A 309 20.76 5.89 -9.74
N ARG A 310 21.64 4.90 -9.90
CA ARG A 310 23.05 4.99 -9.47
C ARG A 310 23.82 6.10 -10.19
N LEU A 311 23.64 6.23 -11.50
CA LEU A 311 24.29 7.27 -12.30
C LEU A 311 23.84 8.66 -11.85
N PHE A 312 22.54 8.85 -11.63
CA PHE A 312 22.01 10.11 -11.09
C PHE A 312 22.58 10.44 -9.72
N TYR A 313 22.61 9.48 -8.78
CA TYR A 313 23.21 9.73 -7.47
C TYR A 313 24.67 10.12 -7.54
N ARG A 314 25.47 9.45 -8.39
CA ARG A 314 26.88 9.79 -8.58
C ARG A 314 27.07 11.19 -9.16
N ALA A 315 26.28 11.55 -10.18
CA ALA A 315 26.34 12.88 -10.79
C ALA A 315 25.89 13.99 -9.81
N MET A 316 24.81 13.74 -9.06
CA MET A 316 24.36 14.64 -7.99
C MET A 316 25.41 14.80 -6.89
N ASP A 317 26.06 13.71 -6.47
CA ASP A 317 27.10 13.75 -5.43
C ASP A 317 28.31 14.57 -5.89
N ARG A 318 28.82 14.34 -7.11
CA ARG A 318 29.91 15.15 -7.70
C ARG A 318 29.56 16.63 -7.76
N SER A 319 28.37 16.97 -8.28
CA SER A 319 27.96 18.37 -8.37
C SER A 319 27.82 19.01 -6.99
N ARG A 320 27.31 18.27 -6.00
CA ARG A 320 27.18 18.76 -4.62
C ARG A 320 28.53 18.97 -3.95
N ARG A 321 29.51 18.09 -4.20
CA ARG A 321 30.89 18.23 -3.71
C ARG A 321 31.56 19.46 -4.30
N ALA A 322 31.50 19.62 -5.62
CA ALA A 322 32.09 20.76 -6.31
C ALA A 322 31.53 22.11 -5.81
N THR A 323 30.24 22.19 -5.50
CA THR A 323 29.64 23.44 -4.98
C THR A 323 29.75 23.62 -3.46
N ASN A 324 30.24 22.61 -2.74
CA ASN A 324 30.35 22.66 -1.27
C ASN A 324 31.64 21.98 -0.75
N PRO A 325 32.84 22.30 -1.27
CA PRO A 325 34.09 21.64 -0.86
C PRO A 325 34.34 21.76 0.65
N GLN A 326 33.96 22.90 1.25
CA GLN A 326 34.10 23.18 2.68
C GLN A 326 33.36 22.19 3.59
N ASN A 327 32.36 21.48 3.08
CA ASN A 327 31.56 20.51 3.84
C ASN A 327 32.19 19.11 3.89
N TYR A 328 33.32 18.89 3.22
CA TYR A 328 33.98 17.59 3.12
C TYR A 328 35.38 17.60 3.74
N ASN A 329 35.79 16.46 4.27
CA ASN A 329 37.16 16.16 4.66
C ASN A 329 38.00 15.78 3.43
N GLU A 330 39.32 15.73 3.59
CA GLU A 330 40.26 15.30 2.54
C GLU A 330 39.99 13.87 2.06
N ASP A 331 39.58 12.98 2.97
CA ASP A 331 39.15 11.60 2.66
C ASP A 331 37.79 11.51 1.93
N GLY A 332 37.16 12.65 1.63
CA GLY A 332 35.88 12.74 0.95
C GLY A 332 34.66 12.40 1.82
N THR A 333 34.81 12.22 3.13
CA THR A 333 33.68 12.09 4.06
C THR A 333 33.06 13.45 4.37
N VAL A 334 31.78 13.47 4.74
CA VAL A 334 31.08 14.71 5.10
C VAL A 334 31.49 15.10 6.53
N LYS A 335 31.96 16.34 6.71
CA LYS A 335 32.27 16.89 8.03
C LYS A 335 31.05 16.80 8.96
N LYS A 336 31.27 16.48 10.24
CA LYS A 336 30.20 16.46 11.25
C LYS A 336 29.64 17.88 11.49
N GLY A 337 28.43 17.95 12.07
CA GLY A 337 27.74 19.22 12.42
C GLY A 337 26.73 19.70 11.36
N ARG A 338 26.04 20.80 11.68
CA ARG A 338 25.07 21.44 10.77
C ARG A 338 25.79 21.99 9.54
N LYS A 339 25.24 21.72 8.35
CA LYS A 339 25.81 22.16 7.07
C LYS A 339 24.79 22.94 6.25
N THR A 340 25.27 23.97 5.58
CA THR A 340 24.53 24.67 4.53
C THR A 340 24.92 24.05 3.19
N TRP A 341 23.93 23.66 2.40
CA TRP A 341 24.13 23.03 1.09
C TRP A 341 23.70 23.97 -0.03
N LYS A 342 24.65 24.40 -0.86
CA LYS A 342 24.40 25.11 -2.12
C LYS A 342 24.22 24.09 -3.25
N TYR A 343 23.07 24.12 -3.92
CA TYR A 343 22.77 23.22 -5.04
C TYR A 343 22.77 23.99 -6.36
N SER A 344 23.66 23.61 -7.28
CA SER A 344 23.71 24.18 -8.64
C SER A 344 22.42 23.92 -9.43
N ASN A 345 22.20 24.69 -10.49
CA ASN A 345 21.10 24.44 -11.43
C ASN A 345 21.22 23.06 -12.08
N HIS A 346 22.45 22.60 -12.36
CA HIS A 346 22.70 21.25 -12.84
C HIS A 346 22.25 20.18 -11.84
N TYR A 347 22.60 20.33 -10.56
CA TYR A 347 22.14 19.43 -9.49
C TYR A 347 20.61 19.39 -9.41
N LYS A 348 19.95 20.55 -9.45
CA LYS A 348 18.47 20.64 -9.42
C LYS A 348 17.84 19.90 -10.60
N LYS A 349 18.38 20.07 -11.82
CA LYS A 349 17.94 19.33 -13.03
C LYS A 349 18.12 17.82 -12.86
N LEU A 350 19.27 17.35 -12.38
CA LEU A 350 19.52 15.93 -12.10
C LEU A 350 18.55 15.36 -11.05
N LYS A 351 18.31 16.11 -9.97
CA LYS A 351 17.37 15.73 -8.92
C LYS A 351 15.96 15.59 -9.46
N ALA A 352 15.51 16.50 -10.33
CA ALA A 352 14.21 16.42 -10.98
C ALA A 352 14.09 15.17 -11.87
N ARG A 353 15.11 14.88 -12.70
CA ARG A 353 15.16 13.66 -13.53
C ARG A 353 15.12 12.38 -12.67
N HIS A 354 15.87 12.36 -11.58
CA HIS A 354 15.87 11.25 -10.63
C HIS A 354 14.49 11.07 -9.97
N SER A 355 13.86 12.14 -9.50
CA SER A 355 12.51 12.10 -8.92
C SER A 355 11.48 11.57 -9.90
N GLU A 356 11.53 11.98 -11.16
CA GLU A 356 10.63 11.47 -12.20
C GLU A 356 10.86 9.98 -12.50
N LEU A 357 12.12 9.54 -12.58
CA LEU A 357 12.46 8.11 -12.69
C LEU A 357 11.88 7.30 -11.51
N CYS A 358 12.03 7.80 -10.27
CA CYS A 358 11.48 7.14 -9.09
C CYS A 358 9.94 7.08 -9.13
N ARG A 359 9.29 8.14 -9.61
CA ARG A 359 7.82 8.21 -9.77
C ARG A 359 7.34 7.18 -10.77
N ILE A 360 7.94 7.13 -11.96
CA ILE A 360 7.62 6.14 -13.01
C ILE A 360 7.81 4.73 -12.47
N ASN A 361 8.96 4.45 -11.83
CA ASN A 361 9.22 3.14 -11.25
C ASN A 361 8.19 2.75 -10.18
N ALA A 362 7.73 3.69 -9.35
CA ALA A 362 6.70 3.41 -8.35
C ALA A 362 5.36 3.04 -8.97
N VAL A 363 4.92 3.79 -9.99
CA VAL A 363 3.69 3.51 -10.74
C VAL A 363 3.79 2.16 -11.46
N ASN A 364 4.92 1.88 -12.13
CA ASN A 364 5.12 0.61 -12.82
C ASN A 364 5.05 -0.59 -11.87
N ARG A 365 5.65 -0.50 -10.68
CA ARG A 365 5.55 -1.57 -9.67
C ARG A 365 4.10 -1.82 -9.25
N GLN A 366 3.35 -0.75 -8.98
CA GLN A 366 1.94 -0.87 -8.59
C GLN A 366 1.11 -1.50 -9.70
N LEU A 367 1.34 -1.12 -10.96
CA LEU A 367 0.61 -1.65 -12.11
C LEU A 367 0.95 -3.12 -12.37
N ALA A 368 2.23 -3.50 -12.37
CA ALA A 368 2.62 -4.92 -12.49
C ALA A 368 1.99 -5.78 -11.40
N ILE A 369 2.03 -5.33 -10.15
CA ILE A 369 1.42 -6.06 -9.03
C ILE A 369 -0.09 -6.24 -9.22
N ASN A 370 -0.78 -5.20 -9.72
CA ASN A 370 -2.21 -5.28 -9.97
C ASN A 370 -2.54 -6.21 -11.16
N GLU A 371 -1.73 -6.16 -12.22
CA GLU A 371 -1.83 -7.06 -13.39
C GLU A 371 -1.64 -8.51 -12.94
N ASP A 372 -0.60 -8.81 -12.17
CA ASP A 372 -0.33 -10.15 -11.63
C ASP A 372 -1.46 -10.64 -10.72
N ALA A 373 -1.95 -9.79 -9.82
CA ALA A 373 -3.02 -10.17 -8.90
C ALA A 373 -4.37 -10.37 -9.59
N ASN A 374 -4.64 -9.59 -10.65
CA ASN A 374 -5.82 -9.81 -11.50
C ASN A 374 -5.71 -11.13 -12.28
N HIS A 375 -4.54 -11.42 -12.82
CA HIS A 375 -4.26 -12.69 -13.51
C HIS A 375 -4.52 -13.87 -12.57
N LEU A 376 -3.91 -13.86 -11.38
CA LEU A 376 -4.14 -14.90 -10.38
C LEU A 376 -5.62 -15.02 -10.00
N ARG A 377 -6.33 -13.90 -9.80
CA ARG A 377 -7.76 -13.96 -9.51
C ARG A 377 -8.60 -14.56 -10.64
N SER A 378 -8.12 -14.47 -11.89
CA SER A 378 -8.78 -15.12 -13.03
C SER A 378 -8.53 -16.63 -13.11
N LEU A 379 -7.50 -17.13 -12.42
CA LEU A 379 -7.18 -18.56 -12.36
C LEU A 379 -7.96 -19.32 -11.28
N GLY A 380 -8.38 -18.63 -10.22
CA GLY A 380 -8.99 -19.26 -9.06
C GLY A 380 -9.54 -18.27 -8.04
N ASP A 381 -10.29 -18.78 -7.08
CA ASP A 381 -10.93 -18.03 -6.00
C ASP A 381 -10.31 -18.32 -4.63
N THR A 382 -9.45 -19.34 -4.50
CA THR A 382 -8.75 -19.66 -3.25
C THR A 382 -7.24 -19.50 -3.41
N PHE A 383 -6.63 -18.54 -2.70
CA PHE A 383 -5.20 -18.27 -2.75
C PHE A 383 -4.49 -18.71 -1.47
N ILE A 384 -3.46 -19.54 -1.60
CA ILE A 384 -2.71 -20.14 -0.49
C ILE A 384 -1.24 -19.76 -0.62
N THR A 385 -0.66 -19.24 0.47
CA THR A 385 0.72 -18.76 0.50
C THR A 385 1.31 -18.86 1.90
N GLU A 386 2.63 -18.74 2.01
CA GLU A 386 3.32 -18.55 3.30
C GLU A 386 2.99 -17.19 3.96
N PRO A 387 3.13 -17.07 5.29
CA PRO A 387 2.93 -15.81 6.01
C PRO A 387 3.87 -14.68 5.58
N LYS A 388 3.39 -13.43 5.71
CA LYS A 388 4.14 -12.22 5.35
C LYS A 388 5.48 -12.10 6.08
N ASN A 389 6.58 -12.27 5.35
CA ASN A 389 7.95 -12.25 5.92
C ASN A 389 8.79 -11.01 5.52
N ALA A 390 8.30 -10.15 4.63
CA ALA A 390 9.06 -9.05 4.02
C ALA A 390 9.75 -8.12 5.04
N ARG A 391 9.09 -7.83 6.18
CA ARG A 391 9.68 -7.01 7.26
C ARG A 391 10.91 -7.65 7.89
N LYS A 392 10.89 -8.98 8.09
CA LYS A 392 12.03 -9.74 8.64
C LYS A 392 13.20 -9.73 7.66
N LEU A 393 12.92 -9.86 6.35
CA LEU A 393 13.91 -9.88 5.27
C LEU A 393 14.62 -8.53 5.03
N MET A 394 14.00 -7.42 5.45
CA MET A 394 14.61 -6.09 5.41
C MET A 394 15.59 -5.81 6.57
N LYS A 395 15.54 -6.58 7.66
CA LYS A 395 16.40 -6.33 8.85
C LYS A 395 17.88 -6.43 8.47
N ARG A 396 18.69 -5.53 9.04
CA ARG A 396 20.16 -5.55 8.92
C ARG A 396 20.76 -6.20 10.16
N ALA A 397 21.91 -6.86 9.99
CA ALA A 397 22.71 -7.30 11.13
C ALA A 397 23.09 -6.07 11.99
N LYS A 398 23.08 -6.23 13.31
CA LYS A 398 23.45 -5.15 14.24
C LYS A 398 24.97 -4.97 14.26
N GLU A 399 25.69 -6.07 14.43
CA GLU A 399 27.14 -6.09 14.56
C GLU A 399 27.86 -6.05 13.20
N ALA A 400 29.07 -5.48 13.20
CA ALA A 400 29.96 -5.50 12.05
C ALA A 400 30.96 -6.63 12.26
N THR A 401 30.81 -7.71 11.51
CA THR A 401 31.79 -8.80 11.50
C THR A 401 32.76 -8.60 10.34
N LYS A 402 34.00 -9.05 10.49
CA LYS A 402 34.96 -9.18 9.40
C LYS A 402 34.95 -10.63 8.91
N ASN A 403 35.21 -10.85 7.63
CA ASN A 403 35.53 -12.18 7.13
C ASN A 403 37.01 -12.50 7.38
N ASP A 404 37.41 -13.72 7.05
CA ASP A 404 38.78 -14.23 7.21
C ASP A 404 39.83 -13.42 6.43
N LYS A 405 39.38 -12.57 5.48
CA LYS A 405 40.21 -11.64 4.69
C LYS A 405 40.22 -10.21 5.26
N GLY A 406 39.80 -10.01 6.51
CA GLY A 406 39.77 -8.71 7.19
C GLY A 406 38.70 -7.73 6.66
N LYS A 407 37.90 -8.13 5.68
CA LYS A 407 36.89 -7.28 5.03
C LYS A 407 35.58 -7.29 5.82
N PHE A 408 35.01 -6.11 6.05
CA PHE A 408 33.70 -6.01 6.71
C PHE A 408 32.61 -6.72 5.91
N ASN A 409 31.89 -7.59 6.60
CA ASN A 409 30.72 -8.27 6.06
C ASN A 409 29.58 -7.28 5.81
N LYS A 410 28.83 -7.53 4.73
CA LYS A 410 27.66 -6.71 4.41
C LYS A 410 26.57 -6.96 5.45
N LYS A 411 26.28 -5.96 6.28
CA LYS A 411 25.10 -5.97 7.18
C LYS A 411 23.74 -6.04 6.46
N LYS A 412 23.71 -5.86 5.13
CA LYS A 412 22.49 -5.78 4.33
C LYS A 412 22.04 -7.19 3.91
N ARG A 413 20.77 -7.52 4.19
CA ARG A 413 20.06 -8.70 3.66
C ARG A 413 19.36 -8.33 2.34
N PHE A 414 18.03 -8.46 2.28
CA PHE A 414 17.24 -8.31 1.04
C PHE A 414 16.57 -6.94 0.89
N GLY A 415 16.94 -5.94 1.69
CA GLY A 415 16.23 -4.64 1.71
C GLY A 415 16.14 -3.91 0.36
N LYS A 416 17.14 -4.08 -0.51
CA LYS A 416 17.12 -3.51 -1.87
C LYS A 416 16.13 -4.25 -2.77
N SER A 417 16.18 -5.59 -2.75
CA SER A 417 15.25 -6.46 -3.47
C SER A 417 13.80 -6.20 -3.03
N VAL A 418 13.54 -6.18 -1.72
CA VAL A 418 12.20 -5.90 -1.18
C VAL A 418 11.69 -4.50 -1.57
N LYS A 419 12.56 -3.46 -1.58
CA LYS A 419 12.20 -2.11 -2.05
C LYS A 419 11.76 -2.12 -3.53
N ASN A 420 12.49 -2.84 -4.37
CA ASN A 420 12.33 -2.76 -5.82
C ASN A 420 11.34 -3.77 -6.40
N ARG A 421 11.15 -4.91 -5.73
CA ARG A 421 10.27 -6.01 -6.15
C ARG A 421 8.96 -6.06 -5.37
N CYS A 422 8.91 -5.39 -4.22
CA CYS A 422 7.70 -5.20 -3.40
C CYS A 422 6.89 -6.49 -3.09
N PRO A 423 7.52 -7.61 -2.67
CA PRO A 423 6.80 -8.87 -2.41
C PRO A 423 5.68 -8.72 -1.37
N GLY A 424 5.90 -7.96 -0.29
CA GLY A 424 4.84 -7.69 0.68
C GLY A 424 3.69 -6.82 0.13
N GLY A 425 3.98 -5.94 -0.84
CA GLY A 425 2.96 -5.15 -1.54
C GLY A 425 2.14 -6.00 -2.52
N PHE A 426 2.80 -6.98 -3.16
CA PHE A 426 2.16 -8.00 -3.99
C PHE A 426 1.19 -8.85 -3.16
N GLN A 427 1.69 -9.48 -2.10
CA GLN A 427 0.88 -10.32 -1.21
C GLN A 427 -0.32 -9.57 -0.59
N SER A 428 -0.12 -8.32 -0.15
CA SER A 428 -1.23 -7.49 0.37
C SER A 428 -2.24 -7.09 -0.70
N THR A 429 -1.82 -6.99 -1.96
CA THR A 429 -2.74 -6.69 -3.08
C THR A 429 -3.55 -7.90 -3.47
N VAL A 430 -2.92 -9.08 -3.50
CA VAL A 430 -3.60 -10.37 -3.71
C VAL A 430 -4.64 -10.60 -2.62
N GLU A 431 -4.26 -10.54 -1.34
CA GLU A 431 -5.19 -10.72 -0.22
C GLU A 431 -6.42 -9.82 -0.34
N ARG A 432 -6.20 -8.52 -0.54
CA ARG A 432 -7.28 -7.54 -0.69
C ARG A 432 -8.18 -7.87 -1.88
N LYS A 433 -7.60 -8.19 -3.05
CA LYS A 433 -8.37 -8.49 -4.26
C LYS A 433 -9.22 -9.73 -4.09
N PHE A 434 -8.66 -10.81 -3.57
CA PHE A 434 -9.41 -12.05 -3.33
C PHE A 434 -10.57 -11.79 -2.37
N LYS A 435 -10.32 -11.18 -1.21
CA LYS A 435 -11.37 -10.83 -0.23
C LYS A 435 -12.48 -9.94 -0.81
N THR A 436 -12.13 -8.89 -1.56
CA THR A 436 -13.12 -7.96 -2.14
C THR A 436 -13.92 -8.56 -3.29
N THR A 437 -13.43 -9.62 -3.94
CA THR A 437 -14.07 -10.26 -5.11
C THR A 437 -14.67 -11.63 -4.78
N GLY A 438 -15.01 -11.85 -3.50
CA GLY A 438 -15.66 -13.08 -3.03
C GLY A 438 -14.77 -14.32 -2.96
N GLY A 439 -13.44 -14.17 -3.09
CA GLY A 439 -12.48 -15.24 -2.94
C GLY A 439 -11.85 -15.30 -1.54
N THR A 440 -11.11 -16.38 -1.30
CA THR A 440 -10.44 -16.69 -0.04
C THR A 440 -8.94 -16.48 -0.16
N TYR A 441 -8.32 -15.97 0.91
CA TYR A 441 -6.86 -15.85 1.03
C TYR A 441 -6.43 -16.49 2.35
N THR A 442 -5.54 -17.46 2.26
CA THR A 442 -5.09 -18.29 3.38
C THR A 442 -3.57 -18.23 3.52
N GLU A 443 -3.09 -17.91 4.73
CA GLU A 443 -1.68 -18.03 5.09
C GLU A 443 -1.47 -19.36 5.82
N VAL A 444 -0.58 -20.22 5.30
CA VAL A 444 -0.28 -21.50 5.94
C VAL A 444 0.48 -21.31 7.26
N PRO A 445 0.42 -22.28 8.20
CA PRO A 445 1.22 -22.23 9.42
C PRO A 445 2.73 -22.12 9.19
N ASN A 446 3.48 -21.52 10.11
CA ASN A 446 4.94 -21.36 9.95
C ASN A 446 5.72 -22.70 9.93
N ASN A 447 5.13 -23.78 10.43
CA ASN A 447 5.70 -25.13 10.40
C ASN A 447 5.37 -25.89 9.11
N TYR A 448 4.54 -25.32 8.22
CA TYR A 448 4.27 -25.83 6.87
C TYR A 448 5.50 -25.61 5.99
N ARG A 449 6.50 -26.50 6.12
CA ARG A 449 7.83 -26.38 5.51
C ARG A 449 7.82 -26.86 4.06
N ALA A 450 7.02 -26.24 3.21
CA ALA A 450 6.85 -26.61 1.80
C ALA A 450 8.20 -26.75 1.05
N SER A 451 9.11 -25.80 1.24
CA SER A 451 10.44 -25.84 0.60
C SER A 451 11.34 -27.02 1.02
N GLN A 452 10.99 -27.78 2.06
CA GLN A 452 11.75 -28.92 2.58
C GLN A 452 11.06 -30.26 2.34
N TYR A 453 9.75 -30.28 2.16
CA TYR A 453 9.02 -31.53 1.98
C TYR A 453 9.35 -32.19 0.63
N ASP A 454 9.38 -33.52 0.61
CA ASP A 454 9.48 -34.36 -0.57
C ASP A 454 8.30 -35.35 -0.53
N HIS A 455 7.39 -35.24 -1.52
CA HIS A 455 6.16 -36.02 -1.54
C HIS A 455 6.39 -37.47 -1.95
N THR A 456 7.51 -37.79 -2.61
CA THR A 456 7.82 -39.16 -3.03
C THR A 456 8.46 -39.97 -1.90
N ALA A 457 9.09 -39.27 -0.95
CA ALA A 457 9.68 -39.83 0.26
C ALA A 457 8.75 -39.74 1.48
N ASP A 458 7.72 -38.92 1.39
CA ASP A 458 6.90 -38.45 2.52
C ASP A 458 7.74 -37.92 3.71
N ASP A 459 8.81 -37.18 3.40
CA ASP A 459 9.77 -36.71 4.41
C ASP A 459 10.26 -35.27 4.14
N TYR A 460 10.80 -34.63 5.16
CA TYR A 460 11.35 -33.28 5.13
C TYR A 460 12.87 -33.30 4.92
N ILE A 461 13.27 -33.20 3.66
CA ILE A 461 14.67 -33.19 3.24
C ILE A 461 15.15 -31.73 3.11
N LYS A 462 16.12 -31.33 3.94
CA LYS A 462 16.70 -29.99 3.88
C LYS A 462 17.46 -29.78 2.57
N LYS A 463 17.01 -28.80 1.78
CA LYS A 463 17.64 -28.38 0.51
C LYS A 463 18.42 -27.07 0.71
N LYS A 464 19.59 -26.90 0.05
CA LYS A 464 20.34 -25.64 0.15
C LYS A 464 19.64 -24.56 -0.66
N LEU A 465 19.73 -23.31 -0.21
CA LEU A 465 19.15 -22.17 -0.92
C LEU A 465 19.78 -21.89 -2.30
N SER A 466 20.99 -22.41 -2.53
CA SER A 466 21.70 -22.40 -3.82
C SER A 466 21.09 -23.34 -4.85
N ASP A 467 20.44 -24.41 -4.38
CA ASP A 467 20.00 -25.52 -5.22
C ASP A 467 18.61 -25.16 -5.74
N ARG A 468 18.57 -24.67 -6.97
CA ARG A 468 17.35 -24.16 -7.61
C ARG A 468 16.62 -25.18 -8.47
N LEU A 469 17.35 -26.18 -8.91
CA LEU A 469 16.89 -27.45 -9.45
C LEU A 469 17.43 -28.52 -8.52
N TYR A 470 16.60 -29.47 -8.12
CA TYR A 470 17.03 -30.60 -7.30
C TYR A 470 16.22 -31.84 -7.66
N ARG A 471 16.78 -33.00 -7.34
CA ARG A 471 16.13 -34.30 -7.53
C ARG A 471 15.36 -34.68 -6.27
N LEU A 472 14.12 -35.10 -6.45
CA LEU A 472 13.33 -35.79 -5.44
C LEU A 472 13.92 -37.19 -5.19
N LYS A 473 13.48 -37.86 -4.12
CA LYS A 473 14.04 -39.18 -3.73
C LYS A 473 13.86 -40.26 -4.80
N ASP A 474 12.84 -40.14 -5.64
CA ASP A 474 12.57 -41.02 -6.79
C ASP A 474 13.46 -40.70 -8.02
N GLY A 475 14.28 -39.64 -7.95
CA GLY A 475 15.16 -39.18 -9.02
C GLY A 475 14.60 -38.04 -9.87
N THR A 476 13.32 -37.69 -9.71
CA THR A 476 12.62 -36.67 -10.50
C THR A 476 13.19 -35.26 -10.25
N GLU A 477 13.61 -34.55 -11.31
CA GLU A 477 14.20 -33.21 -11.18
C GLU A 477 13.14 -32.10 -11.27
N VAL A 478 13.04 -31.27 -10.22
CA VAL A 478 12.04 -30.19 -10.12
C VAL A 478 12.67 -28.82 -9.87
N GLN A 479 12.03 -27.75 -10.37
CA GLN A 479 12.36 -26.39 -9.98
C GLN A 479 11.82 -26.09 -8.57
N ARG A 480 12.69 -25.56 -7.71
CA ARG A 480 12.40 -25.45 -6.26
C ARG A 480 11.23 -24.54 -5.90
N ASP A 481 11.18 -23.37 -6.51
CA ASP A 481 10.18 -22.35 -6.16
C ASP A 481 8.79 -22.80 -6.67
N TRP A 482 8.72 -23.36 -7.88
CA TRP A 482 7.53 -24.01 -8.43
C TRP A 482 7.07 -25.21 -7.60
N TYR A 483 7.99 -26.09 -7.20
CA TYR A 483 7.61 -27.24 -6.39
C TYR A 483 7.07 -26.81 -5.02
N SER A 484 7.61 -25.73 -4.44
CA SER A 484 7.05 -25.14 -3.22
C SER A 484 5.64 -24.58 -3.45
N SER A 485 5.36 -23.96 -4.61
CA SER A 485 4.01 -23.51 -4.96
C SER A 485 3.04 -24.67 -5.23
N PHE A 486 3.53 -25.77 -5.81
CA PHE A 486 2.75 -27.01 -5.98
C PHE A 486 2.36 -27.63 -4.63
N LEU A 487 3.29 -27.69 -3.68
CA LEU A 487 2.97 -28.19 -2.34
C LEU A 487 1.96 -27.29 -1.64
N LEU A 488 2.07 -25.96 -1.75
CA LEU A 488 1.06 -25.02 -1.26
C LEU A 488 -0.32 -25.21 -1.95
N TYR A 489 -0.33 -25.59 -3.22
CA TYR A 489 -1.54 -25.98 -3.95
C TYR A 489 -2.11 -27.32 -3.46
N CYS A 490 -1.35 -28.10 -2.69
CA CYS A 490 -1.83 -29.31 -2.03
C CYS A 490 -2.06 -29.08 -0.53
N TYR A 491 -2.29 -27.85 -0.08
CA TYR A 491 -2.66 -27.58 1.31
C TYR A 491 -4.11 -27.96 1.60
N GLU A 492 -4.34 -28.70 2.69
CA GLU A 492 -5.66 -29.00 3.22
C GLU A 492 -5.99 -28.07 4.40
N PRO A 493 -6.94 -27.11 4.24
CA PRO A 493 -7.27 -26.15 5.28
C PRO A 493 -7.76 -26.78 6.60
N LYS A 494 -8.45 -27.93 6.56
CA LYS A 494 -8.99 -28.55 7.77
C LYS A 494 -7.91 -29.15 8.66
N THR A 495 -6.95 -29.86 8.07
CA THR A 495 -5.86 -30.51 8.80
C THR A 495 -4.66 -29.58 9.00
N GLN A 496 -4.63 -28.45 8.29
CA GLN A 496 -3.52 -27.52 8.22
C GLN A 496 -2.19 -28.17 7.76
N ASN A 497 -2.29 -29.26 7.00
CA ASN A 497 -1.18 -30.06 6.53
C ASN A 497 -1.25 -30.27 5.02
N ILE A 498 -0.25 -30.95 4.46
CA ILE A 498 -0.19 -31.32 3.05
C ILE A 498 -1.19 -32.46 2.82
N ASP A 499 -2.05 -32.28 1.83
CA ASP A 499 -2.90 -33.32 1.25
C ASP A 499 -2.04 -34.23 0.37
N LYS A 500 -1.62 -35.36 0.95
CA LYS A 500 -0.72 -36.32 0.30
C LYS A 500 -1.38 -36.98 -0.90
N ASP A 501 -2.67 -37.33 -0.78
CA ASP A 501 -3.41 -37.98 -1.85
C ASP A 501 -3.54 -37.04 -3.05
N LYS A 502 -3.84 -35.76 -2.79
CA LYS A 502 -3.85 -34.73 -3.83
C LYS A 502 -2.47 -34.51 -4.44
N CYS A 503 -1.39 -34.49 -3.63
CA CYS A 503 -0.03 -34.39 -4.14
C CYS A 503 0.24 -35.51 -5.16
N VAL A 504 0.06 -36.77 -4.76
CA VAL A 504 0.33 -37.93 -5.63
C VAL A 504 -0.55 -37.90 -6.87
N LYS A 505 -1.86 -37.65 -6.72
CA LYS A 505 -2.82 -37.65 -7.82
C LYS A 505 -2.57 -36.56 -8.86
N THR A 506 -2.08 -35.39 -8.44
CA THR A 506 -2.00 -34.21 -9.31
C THR A 506 -0.58 -33.85 -9.74
N PHE A 507 0.45 -34.51 -9.20
CA PHE A 507 1.85 -34.19 -9.47
C PHE A 507 2.19 -34.25 -10.95
N GLU A 508 1.94 -35.39 -11.62
CA GLU A 508 2.34 -35.61 -13.02
C GLU A 508 1.78 -34.54 -13.96
N THR A 509 0.49 -34.22 -13.79
CA THR A 509 -0.17 -33.17 -14.60
C THR A 509 0.50 -31.80 -14.42
N HIS A 510 0.82 -31.40 -13.18
CA HIS A 510 1.45 -30.11 -12.92
C HIS A 510 2.94 -30.12 -13.31
N TYR A 511 3.61 -31.26 -13.20
CA TYR A 511 4.99 -31.46 -13.60
C TYR A 511 5.17 -31.27 -15.11
N HIS A 512 4.27 -31.82 -15.93
CA HIS A 512 4.27 -31.54 -17.37
C HIS A 512 4.11 -30.04 -17.68
N LYS A 513 3.22 -29.34 -16.96
CA LYS A 513 3.06 -27.89 -17.11
C LYS A 513 4.34 -27.13 -16.72
N GLU A 514 5.07 -27.58 -15.71
CA GLU A 514 6.35 -26.99 -15.33
C GLU A 514 7.41 -27.17 -16.43
N LYS A 515 7.51 -28.38 -17.00
CA LYS A 515 8.46 -28.62 -18.09
C LYS A 515 8.14 -27.79 -19.32
N ALA A 516 6.86 -27.64 -19.66
CA ALA A 516 6.41 -26.75 -20.72
C ALA A 516 6.80 -25.28 -20.41
N LEU A 517 6.55 -24.82 -19.18
CA LEU A 517 6.93 -23.49 -18.72
C LEU A 517 8.45 -23.24 -18.81
N ILE A 518 9.28 -24.17 -18.33
CA ILE A 518 10.75 -24.03 -18.39
C ILE A 518 11.23 -23.99 -19.84
N SER A 519 10.67 -24.84 -20.71
CA SER A 519 11.00 -24.86 -22.13
C SER A 519 10.62 -23.54 -22.80
N TRP A 520 9.44 -23.00 -22.47
CA TRP A 520 9.01 -21.69 -22.94
C TRP A 520 9.93 -20.56 -22.45
N ILE A 521 10.32 -20.55 -21.17
CA ILE A 521 11.26 -19.57 -20.60
C ILE A 521 12.60 -19.59 -21.34
N LYS A 522 13.13 -20.79 -21.65
CA LYS A 522 14.38 -20.97 -22.39
C LYS A 522 14.25 -20.46 -23.84
N ALA A 523 13.19 -20.85 -24.54
CA ALA A 523 12.95 -20.45 -25.93
C ALA A 523 12.81 -18.92 -26.07
N HIS A 524 12.11 -18.27 -25.13
CA HIS A 524 11.87 -16.82 -25.16
C HIS A 524 12.94 -15.99 -24.46
N LYS A 525 14.04 -16.62 -24.00
CA LYS A 525 15.15 -15.96 -23.31
C LYS A 525 14.72 -15.12 -22.10
N VAL A 526 13.69 -15.57 -21.38
CA VAL A 526 13.13 -14.85 -20.23
C VAL A 526 14.04 -15.02 -19.01
N LYS A 527 14.59 -13.91 -18.52
CA LYS A 527 15.47 -13.92 -17.35
C LYS A 527 14.68 -13.93 -16.05
N VAL A 528 14.50 -15.10 -15.44
CA VAL A 528 13.94 -15.22 -14.09
C VAL A 528 15.04 -15.20 -13.02
N LEU A 529 14.92 -14.33 -12.02
CA LEU A 529 15.97 -14.11 -11.03
C LEU A 529 16.03 -15.22 -9.99
N ASN A 530 17.22 -15.79 -9.80
CA ASN A 530 17.47 -16.89 -8.86
C ASN A 530 16.65 -18.15 -9.15
N SER A 531 16.20 -18.38 -10.39
CA SER A 531 15.45 -19.59 -10.75
C SER A 531 16.31 -20.82 -11.01
N GLY A 532 17.62 -20.66 -11.22
CA GLY A 532 18.51 -21.73 -11.68
C GLY A 532 18.43 -22.02 -13.18
N ILE A 533 17.44 -21.45 -13.88
CA ILE A 533 17.24 -21.64 -15.31
C ILE A 533 18.26 -20.79 -16.06
N LYS A 534 19.14 -21.45 -16.81
CA LYS A 534 20.07 -20.80 -17.74
C LYS A 534 19.35 -20.58 -19.07
N VAL A 535 19.37 -19.33 -19.52
CA VAL A 535 18.89 -18.91 -20.85
C VAL A 535 20.12 -18.60 -21.69
N ALA A 536 20.23 -19.26 -22.84
CA ALA A 536 21.38 -19.22 -23.75
C ALA A 536 21.44 -17.95 -24.59
#